data_AF-A0A0N1BUN0-F1
#
_entry.id   AF-A0A0N1BUN0-F1
#
_cell.length_a   1.000
_cell.length_b   1.000
_cell.length_c   1.000
_cell.angle_alpha   90.00
_cell.angle_beta   90.00
_cell.angle_gamma   90.00
#
_symmetry.space_group_name_H-M   'P 1'
#
loop_
_entity.id
_entity.type
_entity.pdbx_description
1 polymer ?
#
loop_
_entity_poly.entity_id
_entity_poly.type
_entity_poly.pdbx_seq_one_letter_code
_entity_poly.pdbx_strand_id
1 'polypeptide(L)'
;MAGPGSENSEKDTVSGCLLSASVAAVIDAALASGDSAGIDTVARYARQAHPEAATEIDRRVAVWRRKQVSASKQDAEAETRSTVATKPLEEAAHSSVQAAVKWAGEGEVGAFTSSGNAPGIGFVGSAKLVLEGKNWRIESSGRIDYQETANVVTRDQYRFSAEPNIKFSKRGYMFGLGQYEKDRFQGFISRYSLSGGLGYYLFSRPDAKVNLKAGPAWRRTTGTRGEKERILAGLASLDVNVKLTSALRFTQDASVYVDARGSTIYTLAALDTKLLGKLNARFSYMVQHETEPEPGSLATDATSRLTLVYGF
;
A
#
# COMPACT_ATOMS: atom_id res chain seq x y z
N MET A 1 -53.13 55.36 -50.45
CA MET A 1 -52.27 55.18 -49.27
C MET A 1 -51.83 53.73 -49.25
N ALA A 2 -50.53 53.54 -48.98
CA ALA A 2 -49.81 52.30 -48.61
C ALA A 2 -50.67 51.03 -48.44
N GLY A 3 -50.31 49.88 -48.98
CA GLY A 3 -48.96 49.35 -49.22
C GLY A 3 -49.06 47.81 -49.15
N PRO A 4 -48.04 47.09 -49.60
CA PRO A 4 -48.19 45.92 -50.48
C PRO A 4 -47.87 44.59 -49.79
N GLY A 5 -47.98 43.48 -50.52
CA GLY A 5 -47.31 42.25 -50.12
C GLY A 5 -47.80 40.97 -50.79
N SER A 6 -47.67 40.90 -52.12
CA SER A 6 -47.70 39.64 -52.87
C SER A 6 -46.39 38.86 -52.67
N GLU A 7 -46.48 37.54 -52.44
CA GLU A 7 -45.55 36.44 -52.74
C GLU A 7 -45.88 35.28 -51.77
N ASN A 8 -45.88 33.99 -52.10
CA ASN A 8 -45.45 33.22 -53.26
C ASN A 8 -46.25 31.89 -53.20
N SER A 9 -46.82 31.44 -54.31
CA SER A 9 -46.25 30.40 -55.17
C SER A 9 -46.08 29.03 -54.50
N GLU A 10 -47.08 28.22 -54.79
CA GLU A 10 -47.17 26.77 -54.76
C GLU A 10 -45.93 26.08 -55.35
N LYS A 11 -45.38 25.11 -54.60
CA LYS A 11 -44.69 23.93 -55.14
C LYS A 11 -44.68 22.82 -54.09
N ASP A 12 -45.71 21.98 -54.21
CA ASP A 12 -45.64 20.54 -54.36
C ASP A 12 -44.71 19.67 -53.48
N THR A 13 -45.35 18.61 -52.99
CA THR A 13 -44.83 17.30 -52.52
C THR A 13 -43.93 17.33 -51.27
N VAL A 14 -44.17 16.54 -50.23
CA VAL A 14 -44.28 15.07 -50.24
C VAL A 14 -45.14 14.60 -49.04
N SER A 15 -46.07 13.68 -49.32
CA SER A 15 -46.80 12.89 -48.33
C SER A 15 -45.85 12.19 -47.34
N GLY A 16 -45.84 12.65 -46.09
CA GLY A 16 -45.24 11.96 -44.96
C GLY A 16 -46.31 11.73 -43.90
N CYS A 17 -46.61 10.47 -43.61
CA CYS A 17 -47.58 10.07 -42.59
C CYS A 17 -47.20 10.69 -41.24
N LEU A 18 -48.01 11.63 -40.75
CA LEU A 18 -47.78 12.35 -39.49
C LEU A 18 -48.18 11.45 -38.30
N LEU A 19 -47.22 11.15 -37.42
CA LEU A 19 -47.47 10.59 -36.09
C LEU A 19 -48.50 11.48 -35.36
N SER A 20 -49.51 10.88 -34.72
CA SER A 20 -50.44 11.63 -33.86
C SER A 20 -49.66 12.27 -32.70
N ALA A 21 -50.02 13.50 -32.34
CA ALA A 21 -49.27 14.32 -31.37
C ALA A 21 -49.06 13.61 -30.00
N SER A 22 -50.02 12.78 -29.60
CA SER A 22 -49.97 11.97 -28.38
C SER A 22 -48.93 10.84 -28.44
N VAL A 23 -48.76 10.18 -29.58
CA VAL A 23 -47.74 9.11 -29.76
C VAL A 23 -46.34 9.71 -29.86
N ALA A 24 -46.19 10.85 -30.53
CA ALA A 24 -44.93 11.59 -30.58
C ALA A 24 -44.45 12.02 -29.18
N ALA A 25 -45.35 12.52 -28.33
CA ALA A 25 -45.02 12.94 -26.96
C ALA A 25 -44.50 11.79 -26.07
N VAL A 26 -45.07 10.59 -26.19
CA VAL A 26 -44.61 9.41 -25.42
C VAL A 26 -43.23 8.95 -25.88
N ILE A 27 -42.96 8.98 -27.19
CA ILE A 27 -41.65 8.64 -27.74
C ILE A 27 -40.60 9.68 -27.31
N ASP A 28 -40.93 10.97 -27.38
CA ASP A 28 -40.00 12.04 -26.98
C ASP A 28 -39.70 11.99 -25.47
N ALA A 29 -40.68 11.64 -24.63
CA ALA A 29 -40.47 11.40 -23.19
C ALA A 29 -39.58 10.18 -22.92
N ALA A 30 -39.77 9.08 -23.67
CA ALA A 30 -38.90 7.90 -23.56
C ALA A 30 -37.46 8.20 -24.00
N LEU A 31 -37.27 8.99 -25.06
CA LEU A 31 -35.95 9.43 -25.53
C LEU A 31 -35.26 10.37 -24.52
N ALA A 32 -36.01 11.17 -23.77
CA ALA A 32 -35.49 12.01 -22.70
C ALA A 32 -35.03 11.20 -21.47
N SER A 33 -35.55 9.99 -21.26
CA SER A 33 -35.23 9.16 -20.08
C SER A 33 -33.80 8.61 -20.08
N GLY A 34 -33.14 8.53 -21.23
CA GLY A 34 -31.77 8.03 -21.33
C GLY A 34 -31.61 6.50 -21.27
N ASP A 35 -32.68 5.75 -20.99
CA ASP A 35 -32.66 4.29 -20.90
C ASP A 35 -32.84 3.61 -22.27
N SER A 36 -31.74 3.08 -22.79
CA SER A 36 -31.72 2.38 -24.09
C SER A 36 -32.67 1.17 -24.18
N ALA A 37 -32.88 0.44 -23.08
CA ALA A 37 -33.74 -0.74 -23.09
C ALA A 37 -35.24 -0.34 -23.05
N GLY A 38 -35.56 0.71 -22.31
CA GLY A 38 -36.88 1.35 -22.31
C GLY A 38 -37.26 1.93 -23.67
N ILE A 39 -36.34 2.64 -24.33
CA ILE A 39 -36.56 3.23 -25.67
C ILE A 39 -36.86 2.15 -26.71
N ASP A 40 -36.12 1.05 -26.70
CA ASP A 40 -36.31 -0.05 -27.65
C ASP A 40 -37.63 -0.80 -27.44
N THR A 41 -38.11 -0.83 -26.20
CA THR A 41 -39.40 -1.44 -25.84
C THR A 41 -40.56 -0.55 -26.28
N VAL A 42 -40.48 0.75 -26.02
CA VAL A 42 -41.51 1.73 -26.44
C VAL A 42 -41.56 1.83 -27.97
N ALA A 43 -40.43 1.87 -28.66
CA ALA A 43 -40.36 1.90 -30.12
C ALA A 43 -40.95 0.63 -30.77
N ARG A 44 -40.80 -0.53 -30.12
CA ARG A 44 -41.38 -1.80 -30.58
C ARG A 44 -42.91 -1.77 -30.54
N TYR A 45 -43.49 -1.39 -29.41
CA TYR A 45 -44.95 -1.32 -29.26
C TYR A 45 -45.56 -0.19 -30.10
N ALA A 46 -44.88 0.95 -30.25
CA ALA A 46 -45.33 2.03 -31.11
C ALA A 46 -45.39 1.63 -32.59
N ARG A 47 -44.42 0.84 -33.09
CA ARG A 47 -44.46 0.27 -34.45
C ARG A 47 -45.59 -0.74 -34.64
N GLN A 48 -45.90 -1.51 -33.60
CA GLN A 48 -46.98 -2.51 -33.66
C GLN A 48 -48.36 -1.85 -33.67
N ALA A 49 -48.52 -0.72 -32.98
CA ALA A 49 -49.76 0.04 -32.94
C ALA A 49 -49.98 0.94 -34.17
N HIS A 50 -48.90 1.47 -34.76
CA HIS A 50 -48.93 2.39 -35.90
C HIS A 50 -47.90 2.01 -36.98
N PRO A 51 -48.18 0.98 -37.80
CA PRO A 51 -47.26 0.53 -38.85
C PRO A 51 -46.93 1.61 -39.89
N GLU A 52 -47.88 2.52 -40.16
CA GLU A 52 -47.77 3.63 -41.11
C GLU A 52 -46.70 4.68 -40.72
N ALA A 53 -46.33 4.74 -39.44
CA ALA A 53 -45.39 5.72 -38.90
C ALA A 53 -44.03 5.11 -38.49
N ALA A 54 -43.82 3.82 -38.75
CA ALA A 54 -42.63 3.08 -38.33
C ALA A 54 -41.32 3.74 -38.79
N THR A 55 -41.29 4.25 -40.03
CA THR A 55 -40.11 4.91 -40.62
C THR A 55 -39.71 6.18 -39.86
N GLU A 56 -40.66 6.95 -39.36
CA GLU A 56 -40.38 8.18 -38.59
C GLU A 56 -39.93 7.85 -37.16
N ILE A 57 -40.49 6.80 -36.55
CA ILE A 57 -40.06 6.30 -35.23
C ILE A 57 -38.60 5.84 -35.31
N ASP A 58 -38.26 5.05 -36.33
CA ASP A 58 -36.90 4.56 -36.56
C ASP A 58 -35.91 5.71 -36.81
N ARG A 59 -36.34 6.74 -37.57
CA ARG A 59 -35.54 7.95 -37.80
C ARG A 59 -35.21 8.66 -36.48
N ARG A 60 -36.19 8.83 -35.60
CA ARG A 60 -36.00 9.53 -34.30
C ARG A 60 -35.10 8.75 -33.35
N VAL A 61 -35.28 7.43 -33.23
CA VAL A 61 -34.41 6.57 -32.43
C VAL A 61 -32.97 6.57 -32.99
N ALA A 62 -32.81 6.54 -34.32
CA ALA A 62 -31.50 6.61 -34.96
C ALA A 62 -30.81 7.97 -34.77
N VAL A 63 -31.54 9.08 -34.75
CA VAL A 63 -30.99 10.41 -34.43
C VAL A 63 -30.51 10.46 -32.97
N TRP A 64 -31.30 9.93 -32.02
CA TRP A 64 -30.91 9.89 -30.62
C TRP A 64 -29.69 8.99 -30.38
N ARG A 65 -29.65 7.79 -30.96
CA ARG A 65 -28.49 6.88 -30.85
C ARG A 65 -27.23 7.50 -31.43
N ARG A 66 -27.33 8.25 -32.55
CA ARG A 66 -26.20 9.00 -33.11
C ARG A 66 -25.69 10.08 -32.15
N LYS A 67 -26.59 10.80 -31.44
CA LYS A 67 -26.22 11.78 -30.42
C LYS A 67 -25.53 11.14 -29.21
N GLN A 68 -25.99 9.98 -28.75
CA GLN A 68 -25.31 9.22 -27.69
C GLN A 68 -23.93 8.73 -28.14
N VAL A 69 -23.81 8.12 -29.32
CA VAL A 69 -22.52 7.66 -29.84
C VAL A 69 -21.53 8.83 -30.06
N SER A 70 -22.00 10.03 -30.43
CA SER A 70 -21.13 11.21 -30.50
C SER A 70 -20.72 11.75 -29.12
N ALA A 71 -21.60 11.66 -28.11
CA ALA A 71 -21.26 12.02 -26.73
C ALA A 71 -20.25 11.01 -26.13
N SER A 72 -20.49 9.70 -26.32
CA SER A 72 -19.57 8.64 -25.92
C SER A 72 -18.23 8.69 -26.66
N LYS A 73 -18.20 9.16 -27.92
CA LYS A 73 -16.96 9.41 -28.67
C LYS A 73 -16.21 10.64 -28.17
N GLN A 74 -16.89 11.68 -27.69
CA GLN A 74 -16.25 12.84 -27.08
C GLN A 74 -15.71 12.51 -25.68
N ASP A 75 -16.41 11.68 -24.89
CA ASP A 75 -15.92 11.18 -23.60
C ASP A 75 -14.78 10.17 -23.79
N ALA A 76 -14.86 9.28 -24.78
CA ALA A 76 -13.78 8.38 -25.15
C ALA A 76 -12.59 9.12 -25.77
N GLU A 77 -12.79 10.18 -26.54
CA GLU A 77 -11.71 11.05 -27.04
C GLU A 77 -11.14 11.95 -25.92
N ALA A 78 -11.90 12.30 -24.88
CA ALA A 78 -11.39 12.99 -23.70
C ALA A 78 -10.58 12.05 -22.77
N GLU A 79 -10.97 10.78 -22.65
CA GLU A 79 -10.18 9.71 -22.00
C GLU A 79 -8.95 9.31 -22.83
N THR A 80 -9.06 9.27 -24.17
CA THR A 80 -7.93 8.97 -25.06
C THR A 80 -6.97 10.16 -25.19
N ARG A 81 -7.46 11.40 -25.15
CA ARG A 81 -6.62 12.62 -25.12
C ARG A 81 -5.98 12.84 -23.74
N SER A 82 -6.57 12.32 -22.66
CA SER A 82 -5.93 12.27 -21.34
C SER A 82 -4.89 11.13 -21.20
N THR A 83 -4.90 10.14 -22.11
CA THR A 83 -3.92 9.04 -22.13
C THR A 83 -2.88 9.12 -23.26
N VAL A 84 -3.02 10.05 -24.22
CA VAL A 84 -2.11 10.17 -25.38
C VAL A 84 -1.43 11.56 -25.51
N ALA A 85 -1.79 12.59 -24.73
CA ALA A 85 -1.19 13.93 -24.87
C ALA A 85 -0.19 14.33 -23.77
N THR A 86 0.63 13.41 -23.25
CA THR A 86 1.88 13.77 -22.57
C THR A 86 3.02 12.81 -22.90
N LYS A 87 3.67 13.06 -24.04
CA LYS A 87 5.15 13.10 -24.24
C LYS A 87 5.45 13.19 -25.75
N PRO A 88 6.58 13.79 -26.20
CA PRO A 88 7.44 14.79 -25.58
C PRO A 88 7.92 15.88 -26.59
N LEU A 89 8.13 17.13 -26.12
CA LEU A 89 9.04 18.09 -26.77
C LEU A 89 10.21 18.48 -25.84
N GLU A 90 10.44 17.66 -24.81
CA GLU A 90 11.66 17.65 -23.98
C GLU A 90 12.46 16.36 -24.25
N GLU A 91 12.63 16.03 -25.52
CA GLU A 91 13.49 14.95 -25.97
C GLU A 91 14.88 15.50 -26.32
N ALA A 92 15.56 16.03 -25.31
CA ALA A 92 17.00 16.26 -25.30
C ALA A 92 17.60 16.34 -23.88
N ALA A 93 16.97 15.73 -22.87
CA ALA A 93 17.65 15.40 -21.61
C ALA A 93 16.85 14.32 -20.86
N HIS A 94 17.48 13.17 -20.64
CA HIS A 94 17.04 12.06 -19.79
C HIS A 94 16.06 11.05 -20.43
N SER A 95 16.58 10.22 -21.33
CA SER A 95 16.12 8.84 -21.42
C SER A 95 16.36 8.15 -20.07
N SER A 96 15.31 8.02 -19.26
CA SER A 96 15.27 6.97 -18.25
C SER A 96 13.89 6.33 -18.28
N VAL A 97 13.87 5.04 -18.59
CA VAL A 97 12.75 4.16 -18.30
C VAL A 97 12.53 4.25 -16.79
N GLN A 98 11.57 5.06 -16.33
CA GLN A 98 11.22 5.10 -14.92
C GLN A 98 10.62 3.74 -14.55
N ALA A 99 11.45 2.88 -13.95
CA ALA A 99 10.97 1.63 -13.38
C ALA A 99 9.92 1.97 -12.31
N ALA A 100 8.70 1.46 -12.46
CA ALA A 100 7.64 1.66 -11.48
C ALA A 100 8.11 1.23 -10.08
N VAL A 101 8.09 2.16 -9.13
CA VAL A 101 8.39 1.89 -7.72
C VAL A 101 7.16 1.26 -7.10
N LYS A 102 7.30 0.02 -6.64
CA LYS A 102 6.27 -0.67 -5.87
C LYS A 102 6.42 -0.28 -4.40
N TRP A 103 5.31 -0.14 -3.70
CA TRP A 103 5.32 0.07 -2.28
C TRP A 103 4.34 -0.90 -1.61
N ALA A 104 4.65 -1.31 -0.39
CA ALA A 104 3.80 -2.14 0.44
C ALA A 104 3.97 -1.69 1.89
N GLY A 105 2.88 -1.63 2.64
CA GLY A 105 2.91 -1.25 4.05
C GLY A 105 2.23 -2.28 4.95
N GLU A 106 2.61 -2.28 6.22
CA GLU A 106 1.80 -2.89 7.28
C GLU A 106 1.77 -1.99 8.52
N GLY A 107 0.59 -1.89 9.13
CA GLY A 107 0.39 -1.30 10.45
C GLY A 107 0.01 -2.39 11.44
N GLU A 108 0.53 -2.31 12.66
CA GLU A 108 0.34 -3.29 13.72
C GLU A 108 -0.04 -2.57 15.02
N VAL A 109 -1.06 -3.07 15.71
CA VAL A 109 -1.48 -2.59 17.03
C VAL A 109 -1.90 -3.77 17.90
N GLY A 110 -1.59 -3.71 19.19
CA GLY A 110 -2.10 -4.69 20.14
C GLY A 110 -1.46 -4.58 21.51
N ALA A 111 -1.35 -5.72 22.19
CA ALA A 111 -0.84 -5.79 23.54
C ALA A 111 0.35 -6.75 23.63
N PHE A 112 1.15 -6.58 24.66
CA PHE A 112 2.26 -7.47 24.96
C PHE A 112 2.36 -7.73 26.45
N THR A 113 3.03 -8.82 26.79
CA THR A 113 3.55 -9.08 28.13
C THR A 113 5.06 -9.26 28.06
N SER A 114 5.78 -8.69 29.02
CA SER A 114 7.23 -8.79 29.13
C SER A 114 7.66 -9.38 30.47
N SER A 115 8.86 -9.95 30.46
CA SER A 115 9.59 -10.46 31.62
C SER A 115 11.06 -10.02 31.53
N GLY A 116 11.76 -10.06 32.65
CA GLY A 116 13.15 -9.58 32.75
C GLY A 116 13.21 -8.22 33.44
N ASN A 117 13.89 -7.25 32.82
CA ASN A 117 14.17 -5.92 33.37
C ASN A 117 12.93 -5.03 33.55
N ALA A 118 11.89 -5.25 32.74
CA ALA A 118 10.63 -4.50 32.81
C ALA A 118 9.42 -5.45 32.68
N PRO A 119 9.10 -6.24 33.73
CA PRO A 119 8.00 -7.18 33.67
C PRO A 119 6.65 -6.46 33.70
N GLY A 120 5.66 -6.93 32.94
CA GLY A 120 4.31 -6.37 32.95
C GLY A 120 3.52 -6.58 31.67
N ILE A 121 2.46 -5.79 31.50
CA ILE A 121 1.55 -5.81 30.34
C ILE A 121 1.44 -4.40 29.76
N GLY A 122 1.61 -4.28 28.45
CA GLY A 122 1.60 -3.00 27.76
C GLY A 122 0.94 -3.07 26.38
N PHE A 123 0.98 -1.93 25.69
CA PHE A 123 0.45 -1.74 24.35
C PHE A 123 1.59 -1.50 23.36
N VAL A 124 1.43 -2.05 22.17
CA VAL A 124 2.39 -1.88 21.06
C VAL A 124 1.67 -1.27 19.86
N GLY A 125 2.34 -0.34 19.21
CA GLY A 125 2.00 0.16 17.89
C GLY A 125 3.24 0.13 17.00
N SER A 126 3.11 -0.36 15.76
CA SER A 126 4.19 -0.29 14.79
C SER A 126 3.69 -0.10 13.37
N ALA A 127 4.55 0.47 12.54
CA ALA A 127 4.32 0.62 11.11
C ALA A 127 5.59 0.19 10.37
N LYS A 128 5.40 -0.47 9.22
CA LYS A 128 6.47 -0.87 8.31
C LYS A 128 6.10 -0.45 6.89
N LEU A 129 7.07 0.07 6.17
CA LEU A 129 6.95 0.48 4.77
C LEU A 129 8.10 -0.14 3.98
N VAL A 130 7.77 -0.74 2.84
CA VAL A 130 8.73 -1.31 1.91
C VAL A 130 8.54 -0.63 0.57
N LEU A 131 9.60 0.03 0.09
CA LEU A 131 9.69 0.57 -1.27
C LEU A 131 10.59 -0.36 -2.09
N GLU A 132 10.15 -0.77 -3.27
CA GLU A 132 10.88 -1.68 -4.15
C GLU A 132 10.95 -1.13 -5.57
N GLY A 133 12.16 -0.85 -6.02
CA GLY A 133 12.49 -0.52 -7.40
C GLY A 133 13.09 -1.71 -8.15
N LYS A 134 13.68 -1.45 -9.33
CA LYS A 134 14.25 -2.50 -10.20
C LYS A 134 15.39 -3.28 -9.54
N ASN A 135 16.33 -2.58 -8.92
CA ASN A 135 17.55 -3.13 -8.30
C ASN A 135 17.79 -2.60 -6.89
N TRP A 136 16.83 -1.89 -6.31
CA TRP A 136 16.93 -1.33 -4.98
C TRP A 136 15.66 -1.61 -4.19
N ARG A 137 15.78 -1.65 -2.87
CA ARG A 137 14.68 -1.81 -1.91
C ARG A 137 14.99 -0.97 -0.70
N ILE A 138 14.01 -0.28 -0.13
CA ILE A 138 14.14 0.40 1.16
C ILE A 138 13.08 -0.17 2.07
N GLU A 139 13.50 -0.68 3.22
CA GLU A 139 12.59 -1.07 4.29
C GLU A 139 12.71 -0.07 5.44
N SER A 140 11.60 0.54 5.83
CA SER A 140 11.55 1.44 6.98
C SER A 140 10.54 0.92 7.99
N SER A 141 10.84 1.06 9.28
CA SER A 141 9.91 0.68 10.34
C SER A 141 9.96 1.63 11.52
N GLY A 142 8.83 1.74 12.21
CA GLY A 142 8.68 2.46 13.47
C GLY A 142 7.88 1.61 14.44
N ARG A 143 8.28 1.58 15.71
CA ARG A 143 7.59 0.88 16.80
C ARG A 143 7.60 1.70 18.08
N ILE A 144 6.50 1.63 18.81
CA ILE A 144 6.29 2.22 20.11
C ILE A 144 5.74 1.13 21.04
N ASP A 145 6.42 0.89 22.16
CA ASP A 145 5.97 0.01 23.24
C ASP A 145 5.73 0.86 24.50
N TYR A 146 4.51 0.85 25.03
CA TYR A 146 4.12 1.57 26.25
C TYR A 146 3.62 0.60 27.32
N GLN A 147 4.12 0.72 28.55
CA GLN A 147 3.70 -0.09 29.70
C GLN A 147 3.61 0.77 30.95
N GLU A 148 2.58 0.51 31.74
CA GLU A 148 2.33 1.18 33.02
C GLU A 148 1.99 0.14 34.09
N THR A 149 2.59 0.27 35.27
CA THR A 149 2.34 -0.60 36.43
C THR A 149 2.06 0.29 37.63
N ALA A 150 0.91 0.12 38.28
CA ALA A 150 0.50 0.91 39.44
C ALA A 150 0.66 2.44 39.25
N ASN A 151 0.21 2.94 38.09
CA ASN A 151 0.30 4.35 37.67
C ASN A 151 1.72 4.89 37.48
N VAL A 152 2.71 4.00 37.36
CA VAL A 152 4.10 4.35 37.06
C VAL A 152 4.43 3.77 35.70
N VAL A 153 4.87 4.62 34.77
CA VAL A 153 5.37 4.17 33.47
C VAL A 153 6.59 3.30 33.70
N THR A 154 6.56 2.07 33.21
CA THR A 154 7.64 1.08 33.33
C THR A 154 8.25 0.71 31.97
N ARG A 155 7.61 1.10 30.86
CA ARG A 155 8.18 1.01 29.51
C ARG A 155 7.65 2.13 28.64
N ASP A 156 8.57 2.80 27.95
CA ASP A 156 8.28 3.89 27.01
C ASP A 156 9.37 3.86 25.94
N GLN A 157 9.26 2.88 25.05
CA GLN A 157 10.29 2.54 24.09
C GLN A 157 9.87 2.98 22.69
N TYR A 158 10.78 3.65 21.99
CA TYR A 158 10.63 4.04 20.59
C TYR A 158 11.76 3.41 19.79
N ARG A 159 11.43 2.77 18.66
CA ARG A 159 12.40 2.23 17.71
C ARG A 159 12.04 2.67 16.31
N PHE A 160 13.01 3.22 15.60
CA PHE A 160 12.89 3.55 14.19
C PHE A 160 14.07 2.96 13.43
N SER A 161 13.81 2.39 12.26
CA SER A 161 14.86 1.87 11.38
C SER A 161 14.59 2.18 9.92
N ALA A 162 15.66 2.28 9.15
CA ALA A 162 15.64 2.36 7.70
C ALA A 162 16.80 1.53 7.13
N GLU A 163 16.48 0.61 6.22
CA GLU A 163 17.40 -0.32 5.60
C GLU A 163 17.33 -0.23 4.07
N PRO A 164 18.13 0.64 3.43
CA PRO A 164 18.33 0.64 1.99
C PRO A 164 19.19 -0.54 1.53
N ASN A 165 18.73 -1.24 0.50
CA ASN A 165 19.35 -2.43 -0.09
C ASN A 165 19.53 -2.24 -1.60
N ILE A 166 20.69 -2.59 -2.14
CA ILE A 166 21.00 -2.57 -3.57
C ILE A 166 21.35 -3.99 -4.04
N LYS A 167 20.52 -4.55 -4.92
CA LYS A 167 20.66 -5.91 -5.48
C LYS A 167 21.65 -5.89 -6.64
N PHE A 168 22.76 -6.63 -6.52
CA PHE A 168 23.74 -6.81 -7.60
C PHE A 168 23.63 -8.18 -8.28
N SER A 169 22.87 -9.12 -7.71
CA SER A 169 22.55 -10.40 -8.32
C SER A 169 21.15 -10.87 -7.91
N LYS A 170 20.72 -12.05 -8.39
CA LYS A 170 19.43 -12.65 -8.01
C LYS A 170 19.33 -13.00 -6.52
N ARG A 171 20.46 -13.20 -5.84
CA ARG A 171 20.53 -13.65 -4.43
C ARG A 171 21.37 -12.75 -3.54
N GLY A 172 22.34 -12.03 -4.09
CA GLY A 172 23.24 -11.14 -3.35
C GLY A 172 22.84 -9.67 -3.49
N TYR A 173 22.97 -8.95 -2.38
CA TYR A 173 22.72 -7.51 -2.31
C TYR A 173 23.65 -6.86 -1.26
N MET A 174 23.84 -5.56 -1.38
CA MET A 174 24.49 -4.73 -0.36
C MET A 174 23.40 -4.03 0.45
N PHE A 175 23.60 -3.90 1.76
CA PHE A 175 22.67 -3.20 2.65
C PHE A 175 23.37 -2.05 3.39
N GLY A 176 22.59 -1.03 3.71
CA GLY A 176 22.86 -0.11 4.80
C GLY A 176 21.71 -0.19 5.80
N LEU A 177 21.98 0.05 7.08
CA LEU A 177 20.99 0.03 8.16
C LEU A 177 21.25 1.23 9.07
N GLY A 178 20.25 2.08 9.23
CA GLY A 178 20.19 3.09 10.28
C GLY A 178 19.10 2.74 11.27
N GLN A 179 19.40 2.82 12.56
CA GLN A 179 18.45 2.56 13.64
C GLN A 179 18.60 3.59 14.74
N TYR A 180 17.46 4.05 15.25
CA TYR A 180 17.35 4.88 16.45
C TYR A 180 16.46 4.18 17.46
N GLU A 181 16.92 4.15 18.70
CA GLU A 181 16.20 3.60 19.84
C GLU A 181 16.21 4.59 20.99
N LYS A 182 15.10 4.64 21.71
CA LYS A 182 14.97 5.34 22.98
C LYS A 182 14.30 4.40 23.97
N ASP A 183 14.98 4.07 25.06
CA ASP A 183 14.45 3.21 26.11
C ASP A 183 15.13 3.46 27.46
N ARG A 184 14.58 4.40 28.23
CA ARG A 184 15.16 4.79 29.52
C ARG A 184 15.23 3.65 30.54
N PHE A 185 14.37 2.63 30.40
CA PHE A 185 14.30 1.51 31.34
C PHE A 185 15.35 0.44 31.06
N GLN A 186 15.97 0.48 29.87
CA GLN A 186 17.10 -0.33 29.48
C GLN A 186 18.47 0.34 29.76
N GLY A 187 18.49 1.39 30.60
CA GLY A 187 19.72 2.07 31.00
C GLY A 187 20.17 3.23 30.10
N PHE A 188 19.51 3.46 28.95
CA PHE A 188 19.90 4.51 28.00
C PHE A 188 18.74 5.41 27.53
N ILE A 189 19.01 6.71 27.34
CA ILE A 189 18.00 7.65 26.82
C ILE A 189 17.97 7.68 25.29
N SER A 190 19.06 7.27 24.63
CA SER A 190 19.10 7.15 23.17
C SER A 190 20.21 6.21 22.72
N ARG A 191 19.97 5.48 21.63
CA ARG A 191 20.95 4.67 20.95
C ARG A 191 20.80 4.84 19.44
N TYR A 192 21.89 5.15 18.77
CA TYR A 192 21.98 5.18 17.32
C TYR A 192 22.85 4.03 16.86
N SER A 193 22.37 3.26 15.89
CA SER A 193 23.13 2.17 15.27
C SER A 193 23.19 2.40 13.77
N LEU A 194 24.38 2.32 13.20
CA LEU A 194 24.63 2.38 11.77
C LEU A 194 25.39 1.12 11.35
N SER A 195 24.92 0.42 10.33
CA SER A 195 25.60 -0.76 9.79
C SER A 195 25.54 -0.75 8.27
N GLY A 196 26.50 -1.41 7.65
CA GLY A 196 26.48 -1.66 6.22
C GLY A 196 27.25 -2.92 5.91
N GLY A 197 26.83 -3.65 4.88
CA GLY A 197 27.43 -4.93 4.59
C GLY A 197 26.77 -5.65 3.42
N LEU A 198 26.92 -6.97 3.42
CA LEU A 198 26.41 -7.83 2.36
C LEU A 198 25.30 -8.72 2.91
N GLY A 199 24.31 -8.97 2.06
CA GLY A 199 23.24 -9.91 2.31
C GLY A 199 23.11 -10.93 1.18
N TYR A 200 22.61 -12.11 1.55
CA TYR A 200 22.46 -13.25 0.65
C TYR A 200 21.19 -14.04 0.96
N TYR A 201 20.33 -14.20 -0.06
CA TYR A 201 19.19 -15.10 0.00
C TYR A 201 19.64 -16.55 -0.20
N LEU A 202 19.72 -17.32 0.89
CA LEU A 202 19.98 -18.76 0.87
C LEU A 202 18.86 -19.49 0.11
N PHE A 203 17.61 -19.10 0.39
CA PHE A 203 16.42 -19.58 -0.29
C PHE A 203 15.53 -18.40 -0.66
N SER A 204 15.00 -18.41 -1.89
CA SER A 204 14.03 -17.41 -2.35
C SER A 204 13.02 -18.06 -3.29
N ARG A 205 11.98 -18.64 -2.69
CA ARG A 205 10.80 -19.20 -3.36
C ARG A 205 9.55 -18.38 -3.00
N PRO A 206 8.41 -18.57 -3.70
CA PRO A 206 7.17 -17.84 -3.40
C PRO A 206 6.57 -18.13 -2.01
N ASP A 207 6.91 -19.29 -1.44
CA ASP A 207 6.44 -19.85 -0.18
C ASP A 207 7.49 -19.79 0.94
N ALA A 208 8.78 -19.79 0.61
CA ALA A 208 9.85 -19.73 1.61
C ALA A 208 11.00 -18.80 1.19
N LYS A 209 11.41 -17.92 2.10
CA LYS A 209 12.57 -17.05 1.97
C LYS A 209 13.45 -17.18 3.20
N VAL A 210 14.75 -17.32 2.98
CA VAL A 210 15.76 -17.31 4.04
C VAL A 210 16.87 -16.39 3.58
N ASN A 211 17.16 -15.39 4.39
CA ASN A 211 18.11 -14.35 4.12
C ASN A 211 19.13 -14.25 5.24
N LEU A 212 20.39 -14.09 4.88
CA LEU A 212 21.49 -13.85 5.82
C LEU A 212 22.14 -12.53 5.47
N LYS A 213 22.43 -11.68 6.46
CA LYS A 213 23.18 -10.44 6.29
C LYS A 213 24.28 -10.33 7.31
N ALA A 214 25.42 -9.76 6.92
CA ALA A 214 26.53 -9.49 7.83
C ALA A 214 27.31 -8.27 7.39
N GLY A 215 27.86 -7.53 8.37
CA GLY A 215 28.69 -6.38 8.11
C GLY A 215 29.17 -5.68 9.38
N PRO A 216 30.12 -4.74 9.27
CA PRO A 216 30.46 -3.85 10.37
C PRO A 216 29.25 -3.00 10.80
N ALA A 217 29.26 -2.62 12.05
CA ALA A 217 28.29 -1.75 12.68
C ALA A 217 29.02 -0.77 13.61
N TRP A 218 28.38 0.38 13.81
CA TRP A 218 28.79 1.40 14.76
C TRP A 218 27.58 1.73 15.62
N ARG A 219 27.76 1.72 16.94
CA ARG A 219 26.72 2.03 17.91
C ARG A 219 27.16 3.20 18.77
N ARG A 220 26.25 4.15 18.96
CA ARG A 220 26.42 5.25 19.90
C ARG A 220 25.27 5.22 20.90
N THR A 221 25.60 4.97 22.16
CA THR A 221 24.63 4.93 23.26
C THR A 221 24.84 6.16 24.15
N THR A 222 23.74 6.83 24.51
CA THR A 222 23.74 7.84 25.57
C THR A 222 22.98 7.26 26.75
N GLY A 223 23.69 6.97 27.83
CA GLY A 223 23.13 6.38 29.03
C GLY A 223 22.23 7.35 29.79
N THR A 224 21.49 6.84 30.77
CA THR A 224 20.58 7.64 31.60
C THR A 224 21.28 8.66 32.48
N ARG A 225 22.58 8.49 32.76
CA ARG A 225 23.40 9.45 33.53
C ARG A 225 24.17 10.42 32.61
N GLY A 226 23.91 10.40 31.30
CA GLY A 226 24.49 11.31 30.32
C GLY A 226 25.83 10.87 29.73
N GLU A 227 26.37 9.74 30.17
CA GLU A 227 27.52 9.06 29.60
C GLU A 227 27.29 8.74 28.12
N LYS A 228 28.33 8.94 27.30
CA LYS A 228 28.28 8.73 25.86
C LYS A 228 29.31 7.68 25.50
N GLU A 229 28.83 6.58 24.95
CA GLU A 229 29.67 5.51 24.45
C GLU A 229 29.57 5.43 22.94
N ARG A 230 30.69 5.11 22.31
CA ARG A 230 30.79 4.84 20.87
C ARG A 230 31.58 3.57 20.69
N ILE A 231 31.00 2.58 20.04
CA ILE A 231 31.63 1.28 19.86
C ILE A 231 31.48 0.81 18.43
N LEU A 232 32.52 0.17 17.92
CA LEU A 232 32.48 -0.60 16.68
C LEU A 232 32.06 -2.02 17.01
N ALA A 233 31.16 -2.55 16.21
CA ALA A 233 30.58 -3.87 16.36
C ALA A 233 30.58 -4.60 15.01
N GLY A 234 30.46 -5.93 15.03
CA GLY A 234 29.98 -6.72 13.91
C GLY A 234 28.47 -6.94 14.06
N LEU A 235 27.74 -6.91 12.95
CA LEU A 235 26.35 -7.34 12.85
C LEU A 235 26.29 -8.59 11.99
N ALA A 236 25.56 -9.60 12.48
CA ALA A 236 25.03 -10.68 11.64
C ALA A 236 23.52 -10.80 11.88
N SER A 237 22.75 -11.14 10.85
CA SER A 237 21.31 -11.37 11.00
C SER A 237 20.79 -12.42 10.02
N LEU A 238 19.76 -13.11 10.45
CA LEU A 238 19.02 -14.14 9.74
C LEU A 238 17.55 -13.73 9.71
N ASP A 239 16.97 -13.65 8.51
CA ASP A 239 15.54 -13.42 8.33
C ASP A 239 14.93 -14.63 7.62
N VAL A 240 13.95 -15.28 8.25
CA VAL A 240 13.22 -16.41 7.69
C VAL A 240 11.76 -16.02 7.55
N ASN A 241 11.18 -16.32 6.38
CA ASN A 241 9.76 -16.11 6.10
C ASN A 241 9.23 -17.33 5.37
N VAL A 242 8.30 -18.07 5.99
CA VAL A 242 7.74 -19.30 5.45
C VAL A 242 6.22 -19.23 5.51
N LYS A 243 5.56 -19.42 4.37
CA LYS A 243 4.13 -19.66 4.29
C LYS A 243 3.88 -21.13 4.60
N LEU A 244 3.31 -21.41 5.77
CA LEU A 244 2.97 -22.76 6.20
C LEU A 244 1.69 -23.24 5.49
N THR A 245 0.71 -22.35 5.36
CA THR A 245 -0.53 -22.59 4.62
C THR A 245 -0.97 -21.32 3.88
N SER A 246 -2.12 -21.33 3.21
CA SER A 246 -2.71 -20.12 2.61
C SER A 246 -3.13 -19.06 3.63
N ALA A 247 -3.30 -19.46 4.90
CA ALA A 247 -3.73 -18.59 6.00
C ALA A 247 -2.66 -18.40 7.08
N LEU A 248 -1.61 -19.22 7.12
CA LEU A 248 -0.57 -19.20 8.15
C LEU A 248 0.80 -18.87 7.56
N ARG A 249 1.47 -17.88 8.16
CA ARG A 249 2.84 -17.50 7.83
C ARG A 249 3.67 -17.44 9.10
N PHE A 250 4.81 -18.11 9.08
CA PHE A 250 5.82 -18.07 10.13
C PHE A 250 6.97 -17.17 9.70
N THR A 251 7.44 -16.33 10.63
CA THR A 251 8.67 -15.55 10.46
C THR A 251 9.59 -15.75 11.65
N GLN A 252 10.89 -15.70 11.38
CA GLN A 252 11.93 -15.76 12.40
C GLN A 252 13.01 -14.76 12.01
N ASP A 253 13.15 -13.70 12.81
CA ASP A 253 14.20 -12.71 12.67
C ASP A 253 15.19 -12.92 13.82
N ALA A 254 16.47 -13.12 13.52
CA ALA A 254 17.51 -13.23 14.51
C ALA A 254 18.67 -12.30 14.14
N SER A 255 19.21 -11.55 15.10
CA SER A 255 20.39 -10.73 14.90
C SER A 255 21.33 -10.82 16.08
N VAL A 256 22.62 -10.68 15.79
CA VAL A 256 23.66 -10.59 16.80
C VAL A 256 24.55 -9.40 16.51
N TYR A 257 24.75 -8.58 17.54
CA TYR A 257 25.81 -7.58 17.57
C TYR A 257 26.93 -8.13 18.43
N VAL A 258 28.16 -8.10 17.93
CA VAL A 258 29.35 -8.48 18.69
C VAL A 258 30.31 -7.31 18.69
N ASP A 259 30.75 -6.89 19.87
CA ASP A 259 31.70 -5.81 20.04
C ASP A 259 32.75 -6.13 21.11
N ALA A 260 33.62 -5.18 21.41
CA ALA A 260 34.70 -5.37 22.37
C ALA A 260 34.23 -5.59 23.82
N ARG A 261 32.93 -5.34 24.11
CA ARG A 261 32.28 -5.49 25.42
C ARG A 261 31.27 -6.63 25.42
N GLY A 262 31.37 -7.57 24.49
CA GLY A 262 30.49 -8.74 24.45
C GLY A 262 29.49 -8.68 23.30
N SER A 263 28.31 -9.26 23.52
CA SER A 263 27.34 -9.48 22.45
C SER A 263 25.89 -9.29 22.87
N THR A 264 25.13 -8.71 21.95
CA THR A 264 23.68 -8.57 22.00
C THR A 264 23.05 -9.52 21.01
N ILE A 265 22.23 -10.45 21.48
CA ILE A 265 21.47 -11.38 20.65
C ILE A 265 20.00 -10.97 20.70
N TYR A 266 19.37 -10.86 19.54
CA TYR A 266 17.95 -10.60 19.38
C TYR A 266 17.33 -11.73 18.56
N THR A 267 16.22 -12.28 19.02
CA THR A 267 15.42 -13.26 18.27
C THR A 267 13.95 -12.93 18.38
N LEU A 268 13.24 -12.98 17.27
CA LEU A 268 11.81 -12.72 17.16
C LEU A 268 11.18 -13.80 16.28
N ALA A 269 10.41 -14.68 16.91
CA ALA A 269 9.52 -15.61 16.20
C ALA A 269 8.15 -14.94 16.08
N ALA A 270 7.51 -15.02 14.91
CA ALA A 270 6.12 -14.59 14.76
C ALA A 270 5.32 -15.57 13.90
N LEU A 271 4.04 -15.71 14.26
CA LEU A 271 3.04 -16.47 13.53
C LEU A 271 1.90 -15.54 13.16
N ASP A 272 1.77 -15.27 11.86
CA ASP A 272 0.66 -14.53 11.28
C ASP A 272 -0.45 -15.49 10.86
N THR A 273 -1.69 -15.19 11.26
CA THR A 273 -2.90 -15.87 10.81
C THR A 273 -3.80 -14.89 10.06
N LYS A 274 -4.17 -15.23 8.84
CA LYS A 274 -5.11 -14.43 8.04
C LYS A 274 -6.50 -14.46 8.66
N LEU A 275 -7.05 -13.27 8.92
CA LEU A 275 -8.42 -13.13 9.43
C LEU A 275 -9.37 -12.79 8.27
N LEU A 276 -9.30 -11.56 7.75
CA LEU A 276 -10.20 -11.07 6.72
C LEU A 276 -9.50 -10.07 5.80
N GLY A 277 -9.61 -10.27 4.49
CA GLY A 277 -9.00 -9.36 3.52
C GLY A 277 -7.49 -9.20 3.74
N LYS A 278 -7.06 -7.98 4.09
CA LYS A 278 -5.66 -7.63 4.42
C LYS A 278 -5.36 -7.59 5.93
N LEU A 279 -6.31 -8.01 6.78
CA LEU A 279 -6.18 -8.07 8.23
C LEU A 279 -5.68 -9.46 8.68
N ASN A 280 -4.66 -9.48 9.52
CA ASN A 280 -4.08 -10.67 10.13
C ASN A 280 -4.02 -10.51 11.66
N ALA A 281 -4.09 -11.62 12.39
CA ALA A 281 -3.64 -11.68 13.77
C ALA A 281 -2.18 -12.14 13.79
N ARG A 282 -1.34 -11.51 14.61
CA ARG A 282 0.06 -11.88 14.80
C ARG A 282 0.30 -12.22 16.26
N PHE A 283 0.77 -13.44 16.49
CA PHE A 283 1.41 -13.79 17.76
C PHE A 283 2.93 -13.71 17.56
N SER A 284 3.65 -13.07 18.47
CA SER A 284 5.11 -13.02 18.41
C SER A 284 5.77 -13.24 19.76
N TYR A 285 6.95 -13.85 19.73
CA TYR A 285 7.78 -14.12 20.89
C TYR A 285 9.19 -13.62 20.62
N MET A 286 9.60 -12.64 21.41
CA MET A 286 10.88 -11.95 21.30
C MET A 286 11.75 -12.30 22.50
N VAL A 287 13.01 -12.63 22.27
CA VAL A 287 14.03 -12.75 23.32
C VAL A 287 15.21 -11.86 22.95
N GLN A 288 15.64 -11.04 23.90
CA GLN A 288 16.88 -10.27 23.83
C GLN A 288 17.80 -10.77 24.93
N HIS A 289 19.05 -11.08 24.57
CA HIS A 289 20.06 -11.56 25.50
C HIS A 289 21.33 -10.73 25.37
N GLU A 290 21.84 -10.23 26.49
CA GLU A 290 23.06 -9.45 26.61
C GLU A 290 24.08 -10.22 27.44
N THR A 291 25.28 -10.45 26.91
CA THR A 291 26.32 -11.19 27.64
C THR A 291 27.00 -10.33 28.71
N GLU A 292 27.02 -9.01 28.53
CA GLU A 292 27.54 -8.03 29.49
C GLU A 292 26.46 -6.97 29.78
N PRO A 293 25.41 -7.31 30.55
CA PRO A 293 24.37 -6.34 30.90
C PRO A 293 24.93 -5.26 31.85
N GLU A 294 24.26 -4.10 31.88
CA GLU A 294 24.61 -3.06 32.86
C GLU A 294 24.46 -3.58 34.30
N PRO A 295 25.28 -3.10 35.26
CA PRO A 295 25.15 -3.49 36.66
C PRO A 295 23.74 -3.25 37.20
N GLY A 296 23.09 -4.30 37.69
CA GLY A 296 21.71 -4.28 38.19
C GLY A 296 20.65 -4.69 37.19
N SER A 297 21.03 -4.94 35.91
CA SER A 297 20.14 -5.45 34.87
C SER A 297 20.26 -6.96 34.70
N LEU A 298 19.16 -7.61 34.33
CA LEU A 298 19.11 -9.01 33.91
C LEU A 298 19.66 -9.17 32.49
N ALA A 299 20.35 -10.28 32.27
CA ALA A 299 20.94 -10.61 30.97
C ALA A 299 19.91 -10.95 29.89
N THR A 300 18.69 -11.37 30.25
CA THR A 300 17.68 -11.83 29.30
C THR A 300 16.33 -11.18 29.54
N ASP A 301 15.79 -10.60 28.47
CA ASP A 301 14.44 -10.07 28.42
C ASP A 301 13.62 -10.86 27.40
N ALA A 302 12.38 -11.19 27.76
CA ALA A 302 11.45 -11.86 26.84
C ALA A 302 10.14 -11.08 26.74
N THR A 303 9.58 -10.98 25.54
CA THR A 303 8.31 -10.29 25.27
C THR A 303 7.43 -11.13 24.36
N SER A 304 6.22 -11.45 24.83
CA SER A 304 5.17 -12.07 24.03
C SER A 304 4.18 -11.01 23.58
N ARG A 305 3.80 -10.98 22.30
CA ARG A 305 2.83 -10.02 21.76
C ARG A 305 1.68 -10.70 21.06
N LEU A 306 0.50 -10.12 21.20
CA LEU A 306 -0.68 -10.44 20.40
C LEU A 306 -1.19 -9.15 19.75
N THR A 307 -1.15 -9.11 18.42
CA THR A 307 -1.44 -7.89 17.66
C THR A 307 -2.33 -8.16 16.46
N LEU A 308 -3.04 -7.11 16.04
CA LEU A 308 -3.74 -7.04 14.76
C LEU A 308 -2.87 -6.30 13.76
N VAL A 309 -2.68 -6.89 12.58
CA VAL A 309 -1.83 -6.38 11.52
C VAL A 309 -2.67 -6.12 10.29
N TYR A 310 -2.63 -4.89 9.79
CA TYR A 310 -3.29 -4.50 8.54
C TYR A 310 -2.23 -4.21 7.47
N GLY A 311 -2.19 -5.04 6.44
CA GLY A 311 -1.37 -4.78 5.26
C GLY A 311 -2.08 -3.84 4.29
N PHE A 312 -1.35 -3.00 3.56
CA PHE A 312 -1.91 -2.16 2.50
C PHE A 312 -1.04 -2.13 1.26
#